data_AF-A0A3S4GMN6-F1
#
_entry.id   AF-A0A3S4GMN6-F1
#
_cell.length_a   1.000
_cell.length_b   1.000
_cell.length_c   1.000
_cell.angle_alpha   90.00
_cell.angle_beta   90.00
_cell.angle_gamma   90.00
#
_symmetry.space_group_name_H-M   'P 1'
#
loop_
_entity.id
_entity.type
_entity.pdbx_description
1 polymer ?
#
loop_
_entity_poly.entity_id
_entity_poly.type
_entity_poly.pdbx_seq_one_letter_code
_entity_poly.pdbx_strand_id
1 'polypeptide(L)' 'MKIEYVYQSTEQLRNADALTLQAPPQRVTLALNGCPVDDQGFCPLETFKKVINEAAK' A
#
# COMPACT_ATOMS: atom_id res chain seq x y z
N MET A 1 9.30 2.22 -5.67
CA MET A 1 8.34 2.76 -4.70
C MET A 1 7.17 1.79 -4.61
N LYS A 2 6.81 1.32 -3.42
CA LYS A 2 5.67 0.42 -3.21
C LYS A 2 4.75 1.06 -2.18
N ILE A 3 3.46 1.10 -2.49
CA ILE A 3 2.44 1.73 -1.64
C ILE A 3 1.49 0.63 -1.20
N GLU A 4 1.32 0.50 0.11
CA GLU A 4 0.45 -0.52 0.70
C GLU A 4 -0.53 0.12 1.65
N TYR A 5 -1.78 -0.31 1.56
CA TYR A 5 -2.79 -0.02 2.56
C TYR A 5 -2.75 -1.13 3.61
N VAL A 6 -2.36 -0.77 4.84
CA VAL A 6 -2.22 -1.71 5.96
C VAL A 6 -3.34 -1.43 6.96
N TYR A 7 -4.19 -2.43 7.24
CA TYR A 7 -5.40 -2.26 8.03
C TYR A 7 -5.82 -3.54 8.75
N GLN A 8 -6.61 -3.42 9.81
CA GLN A 8 -7.21 -4.56 10.50
C GLN A 8 -8.50 -4.99 9.79
N SER A 9 -8.76 -6.30 9.75
CA SER A 9 -10.08 -6.80 9.34
C SER A 9 -11.14 -6.40 10.37
N THR A 10 -12.41 -6.45 9.98
CA THR A 10 -13.53 -6.17 10.90
C THR A 10 -13.51 -7.10 12.11
N GLU A 11 -13.09 -8.36 11.93
CA GLU A 11 -12.94 -9.32 13.03
C GLU A 11 -11.79 -8.93 13.96
N GLN A 12 -10.61 -8.58 13.41
CA GLN A 12 -9.46 -8.14 14.20
C GLN A 12 -9.79 -6.89 15.02
N LEU A 13 -10.56 -5.96 14.45
CA LEU A 13 -11.05 -4.77 15.14
C LEU A 13 -12.04 -5.14 16.25
N ARG A 14 -13.01 -6.02 15.96
CA ARG A 14 -14.05 -6.43 16.90
C ARG A 14 -13.49 -7.21 18.09
N ASN A 15 -12.51 -8.08 17.84
CA ASN A 15 -11.94 -8.99 18.83
C ASN A 15 -10.74 -8.40 19.56
N ALA A 16 -10.24 -7.24 19.12
CA ALA A 16 -9.02 -6.62 19.61
C ALA A 16 -7.80 -7.56 19.54
N ASP A 17 -7.66 -8.25 18.40
CA ASP A 17 -6.61 -9.24 18.18
C ASP A 17 -5.22 -8.62 18.30
N ALA A 18 -4.29 -9.33 18.96
CA ALA A 18 -2.90 -8.93 19.04
C ALA A 18 -2.20 -9.12 17.69
N LEU A 19 -1.80 -8.02 17.06
CA LEU A 19 -1.14 -8.05 15.75
C LEU A 19 0.36 -8.32 15.90
N THR A 20 0.84 -9.33 15.17
CA THR A 20 2.26 -9.75 15.17
C THR A 20 2.70 -10.10 13.75
N LEU A 21 3.97 -10.46 13.55
CA LEU A 21 4.41 -10.97 12.24
C LEU A 21 3.76 -12.32 11.90
N GLN A 22 3.39 -13.11 12.91
CA GLN A 22 2.70 -14.40 12.75
C GLN A 22 1.20 -14.21 12.51
N ALA A 23 0.60 -13.16 13.06
CA ALA A 23 -0.79 -12.76 12.85
C ALA A 23 -0.85 -11.29 12.39
N PRO A 24 -0.49 -11.00 11.12
CA PRO A 24 -0.36 -9.63 10.65
C PRO A 24 -1.72 -8.99 10.37
N PRO A 25 -1.76 -7.65 10.31
CA PRO A 25 -2.88 -6.93 9.71
C PRO A 25 -3.00 -7.26 8.21
N GLN A 26 -4.15 -6.96 7.65
CA GLN A 26 -4.39 -7.02 6.21
C GLN A 26 -3.50 -6.01 5.48
N ARG A 27 -2.99 -6.41 4.30
CA ARG A 27 -2.15 -5.57 3.44
C ARG A 27 -2.63 -5.68 2.00
N VAL A 28 -2.84 -4.55 1.36
CA VAL A 28 -3.20 -4.49 -0.08
C VAL A 28 -2.22 -3.56 -0.78
N THR A 29 -1.59 -4.06 -1.85
CA THR A 29 -0.72 -3.23 -2.67
C THR A 29 -1.56 -2.34 -3.59
N LEU A 30 -1.33 -1.04 -3.52
CA LEU A 30 -2.01 -0.05 -4.35
C LEU A 30 -1.18 0.27 -5.59
N ALA A 31 -1.86 0.59 -6.68
CA ALA A 31 -1.26 1.08 -7.91
C ALA A 31 -1.80 2.48 -8.24
N LEU A 32 -0.91 3.39 -8.66
CA LEU A 32 -1.31 4.70 -9.14
C LEU A 32 -1.60 4.60 -10.65
N ASN A 33 -2.68 5.22 -11.14
CA ASN A 33 -3.00 5.19 -12.57
C ASN A 33 -1.84 5.72 -13.46
N GLY A 34 -1.05 6.67 -12.96
CA GLY A 34 0.13 7.22 -13.64
C GLY A 34 1.44 6.49 -13.34
N CYS A 35 1.44 5.44 -12.51
CA CYS A 35 2.61 4.61 -12.27
C CYS A 35 2.24 3.12 -12.22
N PRO A 36 2.39 2.38 -13.34
CA PRO A 36 2.18 0.95 -13.33
C PRO A 36 3.16 0.28 -12.37
N VAL A 37 2.66 -0.70 -11.63
CA VAL A 37 3.46 -1.53 -10.72
C VAL A 37 3.89 -2.82 -11.43
N ASP A 38 5.06 -3.33 -11.07
CA ASP A 38 5.53 -4.64 -11.51
C ASP A 38 4.84 -5.80 -10.76
N ASP A 39 5.20 -7.04 -11.10
CA ASP A 39 4.68 -8.27 -10.46
C ASP A 39 4.91 -8.32 -8.94
N GLN A 40 5.87 -7.54 -8.43
CA GLN A 40 6.17 -7.43 -7.00
C GLN A 40 5.48 -6.22 -6.35
N GLY A 41 4.75 -5.42 -7.12
CA GLY A 41 4.01 -4.26 -6.65
C GLY A 41 4.85 -2.98 -6.56
N PHE A 42 6.00 -2.91 -7.23
CA PHE A 42 6.86 -1.73 -7.23
C PHE A 42 6.66 -0.88 -8.48
N CYS A 43 6.60 0.42 -8.26
CA CYS A 43 6.58 1.47 -9.27
C CYS A 43 7.97 2.16 -9.33
N PRO A 44 8.52 2.47 -10.52
CA PRO A 44 9.76 3.24 -10.64
C PRO A 44 9.69 4.58 -9.92
N LEU A 45 10.75 4.93 -9.17
CA LEU A 45 10.76 6.13 -8.34
C LEU A 45 10.61 7.43 -9.17
N GLU A 46 11.20 7.48 -10.35
CA GLU A 46 11.14 8.67 -11.22
C GLU A 46 9.71 8.91 -11.75
N THR A 47 9.00 7.84 -12.13
CA THR A 47 7.59 7.92 -12.52
C THR A 47 6.71 8.36 -11.36
N PHE A 48 6.95 7.82 -10.16
CA PHE A 48 6.25 8.25 -8.95
C PHE A 48 6.45 9.76 -8.67
N LYS A 49 7.70 10.25 -8.71
CA LYS A 49 7.99 11.67 -8.51
C LYS A 49 7.26 12.55 -9.52
N LYS A 50 7.19 12.14 -10.78
CA LYS A 50 6.45 12.87 -11.82
C LYS A 50 4.97 13.00 -11.47
N VAL A 51 4.31 11.89 -11.12
CA VAL A 51 2.88 11.87 -10.75
C VAL A 51 2.60 12.76 -9.53
N ILE A 52 3.44 12.69 -8.50
CA ILE A 52 3.26 13.52 -7.29
C ILE A 52 3.51 15.01 -7.58
N ASN A 53 4.54 15.34 -8.36
CA ASN A 53 4.82 16.72 -8.74
C ASN A 53 3.74 17.32 -9.65
N GLU A 54 3.07 16.50 -10.46
CA GLU A 54 1.90 16.92 -11.24
C GLU A 54 0.68 17.14 -10.35
N ALA A 55 0.46 16.29 -9.33
CA ALA A 55 -0.65 16.42 -8.39
C ALA A 55 -0.49 17.56 -7.36
N ALA A 56 0.75 17.98 -7.07
CA ALA A 56 1.08 19.04 -6.13
C ALA A 56 1.04 20.46 -6.75
N LYS A 57 0.89 20.55 -8.08
CA LYS A 57 0.70 21.82 -8.81
C LYS A 57 -0.76 22.24 -8.76
#